data_AF-A0A6P8HQZ1-F1
#
_entry.id   AF-A0A6P8HQZ1-F1
#
_cell.length_a   1.000
_cell.length_b   1.000
_cell.length_c   1.000
_cell.angle_alpha   90.00
_cell.angle_beta   90.00
_cell.angle_gamma   90.00
#
_symmetry.space_group_name_H-M   'P 1'
#
loop_
_entity.id
_entity.type
_entity.pdbx_description
1 polymer ?
#
loop_
_entity_poly.entity_id
_entity_poly.type
_entity_poly.pdbx_seq_one_letter_code
_entity_poly.pdbx_strand_id
1 'polypeptide(L)'
;MASSDAEEEELEDSLVKTRLLDPDTFPENIKQQKQGDKLLAYLQCYFVTIAAILGTGILGLPVKLSNSGFMPFLLVFVLGFFAQALVIYYFVEILQKAFVIEQDEERKNSMLFSSEGVPLQDVDENKEDDSGDENEKQIEPKQQADSSKVTYQVSDDVVSMSHYPSLHSLAELFLGPGLQQLFDLAIILMFVSLLISYSLAGSQAYAQLGNFQLLYVIPVFTWVCTFIIIFLQSCVQPFVSVLTFCKGTLFTACVLAAMYVGYFVRGEIAEDIRSVGEPFLMGTVALGGVVNVMPMIFTKIKLQATQVLQYRQAIIAGTFTCTILNILWCYAVLEIVPQKQCFIDSPASRRSLLTSNVTDNVLKSQESCSRNSSLQWAEANGQISTIPLTEILHKEYSEFAWIAVLIQVFVMISITVSFLTMGAALRHMMDGWFDSFFTVPKKNWQQGNLEKNRCGISLRSVIKTVGLLLVFGFVFTVAMINPKGFVTILENATSFIMNLESGVFVVIMLNRAHAQKYRHLGVPVPLSRFLIYLKYPVVLYFLIAVGYDVVEIIHHSLHSQTFDVHRLPPLRNAQNLSESINASGLLHLTHNRRWRVYNFINSTN
;
A
#
# COMPACT_ATOMS: atom_id res chain seq x y z
N MET A 1 7.64 25.06 -73.05
CA MET A 1 8.93 24.71 -72.42
C MET A 1 9.73 26.00 -72.24
N ALA A 2 9.45 26.73 -71.15
CA ALA A 2 10.18 27.88 -70.59
C ALA A 2 9.24 28.66 -69.64
N SER A 3 8.69 27.98 -68.61
CA SER A 3 7.84 28.62 -67.59
C SER A 3 7.64 27.75 -66.34
N SER A 4 8.46 26.71 -66.13
CA SER A 4 8.35 25.83 -64.96
C SER A 4 9.57 25.88 -64.04
N ASP A 5 10.65 26.53 -64.46
CA ASP A 5 11.94 26.45 -63.77
C ASP A 5 12.22 27.70 -62.90
N ALA A 6 11.32 28.68 -62.89
CA ALA A 6 11.47 29.91 -62.10
C ALA A 6 10.74 29.88 -60.74
N GLU A 7 9.78 28.97 -60.53
CA GLU A 7 9.10 28.79 -59.24
C GLU A 7 9.82 27.82 -58.31
N GLU A 8 10.73 26.98 -58.83
CA GLU A 8 11.50 26.02 -58.03
C GLU A 8 12.73 26.66 -57.37
N GLU A 9 13.29 27.72 -57.97
CA GLU A 9 14.47 28.44 -57.45
C GLU A 9 14.11 29.43 -56.32
N GLU A 10 12.88 29.99 -56.32
CA GLU A 10 12.41 30.89 -55.25
C GLU A 10 11.93 30.12 -54.00
N LEU A 11 11.59 28.83 -54.15
CA LEU A 11 11.22 27.97 -53.03
C LEU A 11 12.46 27.44 -52.28
N GLU A 12 13.56 27.12 -52.97
CA GLU A 12 14.81 26.69 -52.34
C GLU A 12 15.49 27.82 -51.55
N ASP A 13 15.44 29.08 -52.04
CA ASP A 13 16.07 30.20 -51.34
C ASP A 13 15.31 30.62 -50.06
N SER A 14 13.99 30.34 -50.00
CA SER A 14 13.19 30.47 -48.76
C SER A 14 13.48 29.35 -47.74
N LEU A 15 13.85 28.15 -48.21
CA LEU A 15 14.16 26.99 -47.37
C LEU A 15 15.58 27.01 -46.81
N VAL A 16 16.52 27.66 -47.50
CA VAL A 16 17.89 27.88 -47.02
C VAL A 16 17.95 29.02 -46.01
N LYS A 17 17.14 30.07 -46.17
CA LYS A 17 17.07 31.21 -45.22
C LYS A 17 16.43 30.87 -43.88
N THR A 18 15.71 29.74 -43.80
CA THR A 18 15.12 29.22 -42.55
C THR A 18 16.07 28.28 -41.77
N ARG A 19 17.29 28.03 -42.29
CA ARG A 19 18.34 27.19 -41.63
C ARG A 19 19.50 27.97 -40.99
N LEU A 20 19.41 29.29 -40.89
CA LEU A 20 20.39 30.12 -40.18
C LEU A 20 19.71 30.93 -39.06
N LEU A 21 18.98 30.24 -38.19
CA LEU A 21 18.63 30.75 -36.88
C LEU A 21 19.64 30.21 -35.86
N ASP A 22 20.19 31.14 -35.09
CA ASP A 22 21.23 30.96 -34.07
C ASP A 22 21.12 29.65 -33.27
N PRO A 23 22.23 28.93 -33.00
CA PRO A 23 22.25 27.76 -32.11
C PRO A 23 21.88 28.08 -30.65
N ASP A 24 21.79 29.36 -30.28
CA ASP A 24 21.59 29.80 -28.89
C ASP A 24 20.13 30.12 -28.54
N THR A 25 19.17 29.90 -29.44
CA THR A 25 17.73 30.06 -29.16
C THR A 25 16.95 28.74 -29.19
N PHE A 26 17.51 27.68 -28.61
CA PHE A 26 16.70 26.52 -28.20
C PHE A 26 15.82 26.90 -27.00
N PRO A 27 14.50 26.62 -27.01
CA PRO A 27 13.55 27.41 -26.24
C PRO A 27 13.64 27.05 -24.75
N GLU A 28 13.84 28.04 -23.89
CA GLU A 28 13.66 27.91 -22.44
C GLU A 28 12.31 27.24 -22.10
N ASN A 29 11.28 27.44 -22.93
CA ASN A 29 9.97 26.80 -22.80
C ASN A 29 10.02 25.25 -22.85
N ILE A 30 10.88 24.64 -23.67
CA ILE A 30 10.99 23.16 -23.73
C ILE A 30 11.77 22.63 -22.52
N LYS A 31 12.79 23.36 -22.05
CA LYS A 31 13.51 23.01 -20.82
C LYS A 31 12.61 23.17 -19.59
N GLN A 32 11.80 24.23 -19.51
CA GLN A 32 10.83 24.46 -18.45
C GLN A 32 9.70 23.42 -18.46
N GLN A 33 9.17 23.07 -19.64
CA GLN A 33 8.16 22.01 -19.78
C GLN A 33 8.71 20.63 -19.39
N LYS A 34 9.90 20.27 -19.88
CA LYS A 34 10.60 19.01 -19.54
C LYS A 34 11.07 18.96 -18.08
N GLN A 35 11.12 20.11 -17.38
CA GLN A 35 11.41 20.21 -15.95
C GLN A 35 10.13 20.17 -15.09
N GLY A 36 9.03 20.74 -15.59
CA GLY A 36 7.69 20.63 -14.99
C GLY A 36 7.20 19.18 -14.94
N ASP A 37 7.40 18.42 -16.03
CA ASP A 37 7.03 17.00 -16.11
C ASP A 37 7.80 16.14 -15.09
N LYS A 38 9.07 16.49 -14.82
CA LYS A 38 9.90 15.81 -13.82
C LYS A 38 9.44 16.12 -12.41
N LEU A 39 9.15 17.39 -12.10
CA LEU A 39 8.65 17.78 -10.78
C LEU A 39 7.32 17.09 -10.47
N LEU A 40 6.41 17.04 -11.46
CA LEU A 40 5.13 16.37 -11.34
C LEU A 40 5.28 14.88 -11.02
N ALA A 41 6.25 14.20 -11.65
CA ALA A 41 6.53 12.79 -11.37
C ALA A 41 6.95 12.55 -9.90
N TYR A 42 7.87 13.35 -9.34
CA TYR A 42 8.28 13.18 -7.93
C TYR A 42 7.19 13.56 -6.94
N LEU A 43 6.42 14.59 -7.26
CA LEU A 43 5.26 15.00 -6.48
C LEU A 43 4.19 13.89 -6.47
N GLN A 44 3.98 13.22 -7.60
CA GLN A 44 3.15 12.02 -7.67
C GLN A 44 3.74 10.88 -6.82
N CYS A 45 5.05 10.62 -6.87
CA CYS A 45 5.69 9.60 -6.02
C CYS A 45 5.47 9.87 -4.53
N TYR A 46 5.61 11.13 -4.11
CA TYR A 46 5.37 11.59 -2.75
C TYR A 46 3.91 11.34 -2.33
N PHE A 47 2.95 11.77 -3.15
CA PHE A 47 1.53 11.58 -2.84
C PHE A 47 1.12 10.10 -2.84
N VAL A 48 1.53 9.30 -3.83
CA VAL A 48 1.19 7.87 -3.84
C VAL A 48 1.79 7.15 -2.61
N THR A 49 2.98 7.56 -2.14
CA THR A 49 3.54 7.06 -0.88
C THR A 49 2.64 7.38 0.31
N ILE A 50 2.14 8.63 0.39
CA ILE A 50 1.17 9.02 1.43
C ILE A 50 -0.12 8.19 1.32
N ALA A 51 -0.65 7.95 0.12
CA ALA A 51 -1.86 7.14 -0.05
C ALA A 51 -1.71 5.72 0.48
N ALA A 52 -0.53 5.12 0.29
CA ALA A 52 -0.23 3.77 0.72
C ALA A 52 -0.18 3.65 2.25
N ILE A 53 0.48 4.60 2.92
CA ILE A 53 0.72 4.56 4.38
C ILE A 53 -0.49 5.03 5.19
N LEU A 54 -1.12 6.12 4.76
CA LEU A 54 -2.06 6.88 5.59
C LEU A 54 -3.43 6.19 5.75
N GLY A 55 -3.70 5.12 5.00
CA GLY A 55 -4.94 4.33 5.11
C GLY A 55 -5.01 3.51 6.40
N THR A 56 -4.04 2.61 6.61
CA THR A 56 -4.00 1.69 7.75
C THR A 56 -3.69 2.40 9.07
N GLY A 57 -2.78 3.38 9.05
CA GLY A 57 -2.34 4.09 10.26
C GLY A 57 -3.45 4.86 10.98
N ILE A 58 -4.30 5.56 10.25
CA ILE A 58 -5.31 6.45 10.85
C ILE A 58 -6.42 5.69 11.55
N LEU A 59 -6.81 4.55 10.98
CA LEU A 59 -8.00 3.82 11.40
C LEU A 59 -7.76 3.04 12.69
N GLY A 60 -6.62 2.34 12.76
CA GLY A 60 -6.35 1.38 13.82
C GLY A 60 -5.33 1.82 14.87
N LEU A 61 -4.41 2.77 14.57
CA LEU A 61 -3.38 3.14 15.55
C LEU A 61 -3.98 3.64 16.88
N PRO A 62 -4.87 4.64 16.93
CA PRO A 62 -5.32 5.18 18.22
C PRO A 62 -6.04 4.14 19.08
N VAL A 63 -6.72 3.18 18.45
CA VAL A 63 -7.39 2.08 19.15
C VAL A 63 -6.39 1.23 19.94
N LYS A 64 -5.24 0.91 19.33
CA LYS A 64 -4.16 0.12 19.94
C LYS A 64 -3.37 0.87 21.01
N LEU A 65 -3.66 2.14 21.25
CA LEU A 65 -3.08 2.93 22.34
C LEU A 65 -3.94 2.92 23.62
N SER A 66 -5.08 2.21 23.63
CA SER A 66 -5.96 2.15 24.81
C SER A 66 -5.27 1.59 26.05
N ASN A 67 -4.30 0.69 25.84
CA ASN A 67 -3.56 0.04 26.92
C ASN A 67 -2.18 0.65 27.13
N SER A 68 -1.47 1.06 26.07
CA SER A 68 -0.08 1.50 26.17
C SER A 68 0.12 2.97 26.52
N GLY A 69 -0.82 3.85 26.13
CA GLY A 69 -0.59 5.29 26.15
C GLY A 69 0.27 5.80 25.00
N PHE A 70 0.68 7.06 25.08
CA PHE A 70 1.33 7.78 23.99
C PHE A 70 2.85 7.57 23.95
N MET A 71 3.52 7.55 25.10
CA MET A 71 4.99 7.50 25.15
C MET A 71 5.59 6.18 24.64
N PRO A 72 5.09 4.99 25.03
CA PRO A 72 5.57 3.72 24.48
C PRO A 72 5.34 3.64 22.97
N PHE A 73 4.18 4.12 22.49
CA PHE A 73 3.87 4.24 21.08
C PHE A 73 4.89 5.13 20.34
N LEU A 74 5.14 6.35 20.85
CA LEU A 74 6.05 7.30 20.22
C LEU A 74 7.44 6.70 20.01
N LEU A 75 7.97 6.00 21.02
CA LEU A 75 9.28 5.36 20.94
C LEU A 75 9.33 4.29 19.84
N VAL A 76 8.40 3.34 19.84
CA VAL A 76 8.41 2.24 18.87
C VAL A 76 8.08 2.71 17.45
N PHE A 77 7.23 3.73 17.32
CA PHE A 77 6.83 4.29 16.03
C PHE A 77 7.95 5.09 15.37
N VAL A 78 8.72 5.87 16.14
CA VAL A 78 9.92 6.57 15.65
C VAL A 78 11.01 5.58 15.24
N LEU A 79 11.24 4.52 16.02
CA LEU A 79 12.14 3.44 15.62
C LEU A 79 11.67 2.75 14.33
N GLY A 80 10.36 2.53 14.20
CA GLY A 80 9.74 1.99 13.00
C GLY A 80 9.97 2.87 11.77
N PHE A 81 9.91 4.19 11.90
CA PHE A 81 10.25 5.11 10.81
C PHE A 81 11.70 4.90 10.30
N PHE A 82 12.68 4.78 11.19
CA PHE A 82 14.07 4.56 10.78
C PHE A 82 14.27 3.19 10.14
N ALA A 83 13.66 2.13 10.69
CA ALA A 83 13.69 0.80 10.10
C ALA A 83 13.08 0.81 8.68
N GLN A 84 11.91 1.44 8.53
CA GLN A 84 11.21 1.55 7.25
C GLN A 84 11.97 2.38 6.22
N ALA A 85 12.60 3.48 6.65
CA ALA A 85 13.47 4.27 5.79
C ALA A 85 14.62 3.42 5.23
N LEU A 86 15.27 2.59 6.06
CA LEU A 86 16.33 1.68 5.62
C LEU A 86 15.81 0.62 4.64
N VAL A 87 14.63 0.06 4.88
CA VAL A 87 13.98 -0.86 3.93
C VAL A 87 13.77 -0.18 2.57
N ILE A 88 13.33 1.09 2.54
CA ILE A 88 13.22 1.86 1.31
C ILE A 88 14.58 1.99 0.61
N TYR A 89 15.68 2.25 1.33
CA TYR A 89 17.02 2.26 0.73
C TYR A 89 17.38 0.92 0.08
N TYR A 90 17.12 -0.19 0.77
CA TYR A 90 17.39 -1.53 0.25
C TYR A 90 16.54 -1.85 -0.98
N PHE A 91 15.26 -1.47 -0.94
CA PHE A 91 14.34 -1.75 -2.03
C PHE A 91 14.63 -0.94 -3.29
N VAL A 92 15.09 0.33 -3.15
CA VAL A 92 15.55 1.12 -4.30
C VAL A 92 16.77 0.48 -4.98
N GLU A 93 17.71 -0.11 -4.24
CA GLU A 93 18.85 -0.84 -4.82
C GLU A 93 18.39 -2.08 -5.59
N ILE A 94 17.48 -2.85 -5.00
CA ILE A 94 16.89 -4.04 -5.62
C ILE A 94 16.19 -3.67 -6.94
N LEU A 95 15.40 -2.59 -6.95
CA LEU A 95 14.72 -2.08 -8.15
C LEU A 95 15.70 -1.63 -9.23
N GLN A 96 16.74 -0.86 -8.87
CA GLN A 96 17.77 -0.44 -9.82
C GLN A 96 18.48 -1.66 -10.42
N LYS A 97 18.85 -2.65 -9.60
CA LYS A 97 19.50 -3.89 -10.04
C LYS A 97 18.60 -4.68 -10.99
N ALA A 98 17.32 -4.85 -10.65
CA ALA A 98 16.36 -5.58 -11.47
C ALA A 98 16.23 -4.96 -12.86
N PHE A 99 16.06 -3.63 -12.91
CA PHE A 99 15.93 -2.90 -14.17
C PHE A 99 17.17 -3.09 -15.07
N VAL A 100 18.38 -3.02 -14.50
CA VAL A 100 19.62 -3.22 -15.26
C VAL A 100 19.74 -4.67 -15.77
N ILE A 101 19.31 -5.66 -14.98
CA ILE A 101 19.35 -7.07 -15.39
C ILE A 101 18.39 -7.33 -16.55
N GLU A 102 17.14 -6.88 -16.45
CA GLU A 102 16.14 -7.03 -17.51
C GLU A 102 16.63 -6.38 -18.82
N GLN A 103 17.20 -5.18 -18.74
CA GLN A 103 17.74 -4.49 -19.92
C GLN A 103 18.95 -5.23 -20.54
N ASP A 104 19.82 -5.81 -19.72
CA ASP A 104 20.98 -6.59 -20.20
C ASP A 104 20.54 -7.91 -20.86
N GLU A 105 19.51 -8.58 -20.32
CA GLU A 105 18.93 -9.78 -20.93
C GLU A 105 18.24 -9.48 -22.27
N GLU A 106 17.49 -8.38 -22.37
CA GLU A 106 16.90 -7.94 -23.64
C GLU A 106 17.98 -7.61 -24.69
N ARG A 107 19.07 -6.96 -24.29
CA ARG A 107 20.19 -6.67 -25.19
C ARG A 107 20.87 -7.95 -25.67
N LYS A 108 21.10 -8.92 -24.79
CA LYS A 108 21.66 -10.23 -25.18
C LYS A 108 20.75 -10.97 -26.14
N ASN A 109 19.43 -10.96 -25.87
CA ASN A 109 18.46 -11.59 -26.74
C ASN A 109 18.41 -10.93 -28.13
N SER A 110 18.41 -9.59 -28.21
CA SER A 110 18.39 -8.89 -29.50
C SER A 110 19.66 -9.12 -30.34
N MET A 111 20.82 -9.23 -29.70
CA MET A 111 22.08 -9.61 -30.38
C MET A 111 22.04 -11.04 -30.92
N LEU A 112 21.50 -11.99 -30.14
CA LEU A 112 21.31 -13.38 -30.57
C LEU A 112 20.42 -13.48 -31.81
N PHE A 113 19.30 -12.76 -31.85
CA PHE A 113 18.40 -12.75 -33.02
C PHE A 113 18.97 -11.98 -34.22
N SER A 114 19.85 -11.00 -34.00
CA SER A 114 20.49 -10.26 -35.11
C SER A 114 21.62 -11.07 -35.76
N SER A 115 22.26 -11.98 -35.02
CA SER A 115 23.36 -12.81 -35.53
C SER A 115 22.91 -14.01 -36.38
N GLU A 116 21.61 -14.32 -36.40
CA GLU A 116 21.04 -15.47 -37.12
C GLU A 116 20.54 -15.10 -38.54
N GLY A 117 20.85 -13.89 -39.02
CA GLY A 117 20.35 -13.31 -40.27
C GLY A 117 21.38 -12.98 -41.36
N VAL A 118 22.65 -13.36 -41.21
CA VAL A 118 23.66 -13.16 -42.28
C VAL A 118 24.09 -14.53 -42.82
N PRO A 119 23.68 -14.92 -44.05
CA PRO A 119 24.31 -16.05 -44.71
C PRO A 119 25.77 -15.66 -44.93
N LEU A 120 26.70 -16.50 -44.46
CA LEU A 120 28.08 -16.49 -44.91
C LEU A 120 28.03 -16.59 -46.44
N GLN A 121 28.28 -15.47 -47.10
CA GLN A 121 28.50 -15.46 -48.53
C GLN A 121 29.88 -16.07 -48.72
N ASP A 122 29.90 -17.34 -49.14
CA ASP A 122 31.10 -18.02 -49.61
C ASP A 122 31.73 -17.13 -50.69
N VAL A 123 32.86 -16.50 -50.34
CA VAL A 123 33.72 -15.86 -51.32
C VAL A 123 34.65 -16.95 -51.82
N ASP A 124 34.38 -17.38 -53.05
CA ASP A 124 35.11 -18.37 -53.83
C ASP A 124 36.64 -18.26 -53.69
N GLU A 125 37.26 -19.41 -53.43
CA GLU A 125 38.65 -19.69 -53.74
C GLU A 125 38.88 -19.59 -55.25
N ASN A 126 39.81 -18.72 -55.67
CA ASN A 126 40.97 -19.05 -56.53
C ASN A 126 41.48 -17.80 -57.30
N LYS A 127 42.70 -17.35 -56.98
CA LYS A 127 43.86 -17.41 -57.88
C LYS A 127 45.13 -16.87 -57.20
N GLU A 128 46.19 -17.64 -57.39
CA GLU A 128 47.59 -17.45 -56.99
C GLU A 128 48.22 -16.20 -57.64
N ASP A 129 49.09 -15.48 -56.91
CA ASP A 129 50.53 -15.43 -57.22
C ASP A 129 51.32 -14.51 -56.25
N ASP A 130 52.29 -15.15 -55.58
CA ASP A 130 53.69 -14.77 -55.29
C ASP A 130 54.11 -13.30 -55.00
N SER A 131 54.55 -13.03 -53.77
CA SER A 131 55.98 -12.80 -53.43
C SER A 131 56.18 -12.01 -52.12
N GLY A 132 57.07 -12.54 -51.26
CA GLY A 132 58.11 -11.74 -50.59
C GLY A 132 57.82 -11.00 -49.28
N ASP A 133 58.40 -11.56 -48.22
CA ASP A 133 59.11 -10.88 -47.12
C ASP A 133 58.40 -10.48 -45.81
N GLU A 134 58.78 -11.24 -44.77
CA GLU A 134 59.21 -10.87 -43.42
C GLU A 134 58.64 -9.59 -42.77
N ASN A 135 57.85 -9.78 -41.71
CA ASN A 135 58.27 -9.35 -40.36
C ASN A 135 57.31 -9.86 -39.27
N GLU A 136 57.87 -10.74 -38.45
CA GLU A 136 57.32 -11.27 -37.22
C GLU A 136 57.26 -10.16 -36.15
N LYS A 137 56.05 -9.82 -35.68
CA LYS A 137 55.86 -9.13 -34.39
C LYS A 137 54.78 -9.84 -33.58
N GLN A 138 55.24 -10.63 -32.63
CA GLN A 138 54.48 -11.03 -31.45
C GLN A 138 53.91 -9.77 -30.76
N ILE A 139 52.60 -9.71 -30.61
CA ILE A 139 51.94 -8.78 -29.69
C ILE A 139 50.99 -9.61 -28.81
N GLU A 140 51.43 -9.83 -27.58
CA GLU A 140 50.62 -10.35 -26.48
C GLU A 140 49.34 -9.51 -26.28
N PRO A 141 48.19 -10.11 -25.94
CA PRO A 141 47.04 -9.34 -25.51
C PRO A 141 47.28 -8.84 -24.08
N LYS A 142 47.78 -7.60 -23.95
CA LYS A 142 47.76 -6.84 -22.70
C LYS A 142 46.31 -6.64 -22.26
N GLN A 143 45.96 -7.29 -21.14
CA GLN A 143 44.85 -6.87 -20.30
C GLN A 143 45.10 -5.44 -19.82
N GLN A 144 44.41 -4.48 -20.42
CA GLN A 144 44.36 -3.12 -19.91
C GLN A 144 42.93 -2.83 -19.51
N ALA A 145 42.73 -2.81 -18.19
CA ALA A 145 41.53 -2.40 -17.52
C ALA A 145 41.21 -0.96 -17.91
N ASP A 146 40.14 -0.77 -18.67
CA ASP A 146 39.49 0.53 -18.79
C ASP A 146 38.12 0.48 -18.13
N SER A 147 38.03 1.21 -17.02
CA SER A 147 36.82 1.43 -16.24
C SER A 147 35.89 2.36 -17.03
N SER A 148 35.29 1.86 -18.10
CA SER A 148 34.19 2.55 -18.77
C SER A 148 32.99 2.56 -17.83
N LYS A 149 32.76 3.69 -17.15
CA LYS A 149 31.45 4.02 -16.57
C LYS A 149 30.45 4.09 -17.73
N VAL A 150 29.81 2.95 -18.00
CA VAL A 150 28.70 2.86 -18.96
C VAL A 150 27.60 3.78 -18.47
N THR A 151 27.52 4.95 -19.08
CA THR A 151 26.38 5.84 -18.93
C THR A 151 25.31 5.29 -19.86
N TYR A 152 24.28 4.66 -19.29
CA TYR A 152 23.13 4.18 -20.04
C TYR A 152 22.41 5.38 -20.67
N GLN A 153 22.73 5.68 -21.93
CA GLN A 153 21.94 6.60 -22.73
C GLN A 153 20.71 5.84 -23.24
N VAL A 154 19.60 6.05 -22.54
CA VAL A 154 18.26 5.62 -22.96
C VAL A 154 17.90 6.41 -24.22
N SER A 155 17.81 5.73 -25.36
CA SER A 155 17.17 6.31 -26.54
C SER A 155 15.66 6.38 -26.28
N ASP A 156 15.09 7.57 -26.46
CA ASP A 156 13.74 7.94 -25.99
C ASP A 156 12.59 7.34 -26.82
N ASP A 157 12.85 6.57 -27.88
CA ASP A 157 11.83 6.28 -28.90
C ASP A 157 11.30 4.83 -29.00
N VAL A 158 11.73 3.87 -28.17
CA VAL A 158 11.19 2.48 -28.22
C VAL A 158 11.03 1.80 -26.86
N VAL A 159 10.79 2.54 -25.77
CA VAL A 159 10.36 1.91 -24.51
C VAL A 159 8.84 1.97 -24.45
N SER A 160 8.20 1.04 -25.18
CA SER A 160 6.82 0.70 -24.88
C SER A 160 6.74 0.33 -23.40
N MET A 161 5.65 0.73 -22.77
CA MET A 161 5.27 0.62 -21.35
C MET A 161 5.20 -0.84 -20.82
N SER A 162 5.97 -1.77 -21.41
CA SER A 162 5.76 -3.22 -21.38
C SER A 162 6.61 -3.96 -20.33
N HIS A 163 7.77 -3.46 -19.89
CA HIS A 163 8.63 -4.20 -18.95
C HIS A 163 9.29 -3.26 -17.94
N TYR A 164 8.57 -2.99 -16.84
CA TYR A 164 9.18 -2.57 -15.59
C TYR A 164 9.00 -3.69 -14.58
N PRO A 165 9.95 -3.89 -13.65
CA PRO A 165 9.91 -5.03 -12.74
C PRO A 165 8.68 -4.95 -11.84
N SER A 166 7.85 -5.98 -11.86
CA SER A 166 6.77 -6.18 -10.88
C SER A 166 7.32 -6.83 -9.59
N LEU A 167 6.54 -6.87 -8.51
CA LEU A 167 6.94 -7.61 -7.30
C LEU A 167 7.23 -9.09 -7.61
N HIS A 168 6.44 -9.68 -8.51
CA HIS A 168 6.66 -11.03 -8.98
C HIS A 168 7.99 -11.16 -9.75
N SER A 169 8.29 -10.22 -10.66
CA SER A 169 9.55 -10.19 -11.41
C SER A 169 10.76 -10.07 -10.47
N LEU A 170 10.65 -9.26 -9.41
CA LEU A 170 11.69 -9.17 -8.38
C LEU A 170 11.90 -10.49 -7.64
N ALA A 171 10.81 -11.19 -7.32
CA ALA A 171 10.84 -12.51 -6.71
C ALA A 171 11.49 -13.54 -7.65
N GLU A 172 11.16 -13.52 -8.93
CA GLU A 172 11.74 -14.40 -9.95
C GLU A 172 13.26 -14.17 -10.12
N LEU A 173 13.70 -12.90 -10.16
CA LEU A 173 15.12 -12.57 -10.34
C LEU A 173 16.00 -12.92 -9.13
N PHE A 174 15.48 -12.69 -7.92
CA PHE A 174 16.30 -12.72 -6.70
C PHE A 174 15.94 -13.85 -5.73
N LEU A 175 14.72 -14.39 -5.75
CA LEU A 175 14.33 -15.54 -4.93
C LEU A 175 14.47 -16.84 -5.74
N GLY A 176 14.66 -17.97 -5.03
CA GLY A 176 14.66 -19.28 -5.68
C GLY A 176 13.22 -19.78 -5.85
N PRO A 177 12.96 -20.83 -6.66
CA PRO A 177 11.60 -21.24 -7.02
C PRO A 177 10.66 -21.48 -5.83
N GLY A 178 11.15 -22.11 -4.74
CA GLY A 178 10.32 -22.31 -3.54
C GLY A 178 10.06 -21.03 -2.76
N LEU A 179 11.06 -20.15 -2.63
CA LEU A 179 10.94 -18.91 -1.86
C LEU A 179 10.16 -17.82 -2.65
N GLN A 180 10.24 -17.85 -3.97
CA GLN A 180 9.44 -17.05 -4.89
C GLN A 180 7.95 -17.37 -4.74
N GLN A 181 7.56 -18.65 -4.81
CA GLN A 181 6.17 -19.06 -4.63
C GLN A 181 5.61 -18.66 -3.27
N LEU A 182 6.40 -18.81 -2.21
CA LEU A 182 6.02 -18.39 -0.86
C LEU A 182 5.84 -16.87 -0.78
N PHE A 183 6.75 -16.11 -1.39
CA PHE A 183 6.66 -14.65 -1.45
C PHE A 183 5.41 -14.19 -2.20
N ASP A 184 5.18 -14.71 -3.42
CA ASP A 184 4.02 -14.34 -4.23
C ASP A 184 2.70 -14.64 -3.51
N LEU A 185 2.58 -15.82 -2.90
CA LEU A 185 1.41 -16.18 -2.12
C LEU A 185 1.22 -15.25 -0.91
N ALA A 186 2.29 -14.95 -0.18
CA ALA A 186 2.24 -14.07 0.98
C ALA A 186 1.79 -12.66 0.60
N ILE A 187 2.39 -12.06 -0.44
CA ILE A 187 2.03 -10.71 -0.89
C ILE A 187 0.58 -10.66 -1.41
N ILE A 188 0.12 -11.66 -2.17
CA ILE A 188 -1.29 -11.74 -2.59
C ILE A 188 -2.21 -11.79 -1.38
N LEU A 189 -1.91 -12.64 -0.40
CA LEU A 189 -2.73 -12.77 0.81
C LEU A 189 -2.77 -11.45 1.59
N MET A 190 -1.64 -10.75 1.72
CA MET A 190 -1.55 -9.45 2.36
C MET A 190 -2.39 -8.39 1.61
N PHE A 191 -2.32 -8.30 0.29
CA PHE A 191 -3.16 -7.37 -0.48
C PHE A 191 -4.64 -7.66 -0.32
N VAL A 192 -5.04 -8.92 -0.45
CA VAL A 192 -6.43 -9.37 -0.26
C VAL A 192 -6.91 -8.98 1.13
N SER A 193 -6.08 -9.21 2.14
CA SER A 193 -6.38 -8.87 3.52
C SER A 193 -6.65 -7.38 3.71
N LEU A 194 -5.75 -6.52 3.24
CA LEU A 194 -5.91 -5.07 3.31
C LEU A 194 -7.16 -4.59 2.57
N LEU A 195 -7.45 -5.17 1.40
CA LEU A 195 -8.63 -4.80 0.62
C LEU A 195 -9.94 -5.19 1.31
N ILE A 196 -9.96 -6.31 2.05
CA ILE A 196 -11.10 -6.68 2.89
C ILE A 196 -11.31 -5.64 4.00
N SER A 197 -10.25 -5.28 4.73
CA SER A 197 -10.31 -4.27 5.79
C SER A 197 -10.77 -2.90 5.25
N TYR A 198 -10.26 -2.47 4.10
CA TYR A 198 -10.71 -1.24 3.45
C TYR A 198 -12.13 -1.33 2.92
N SER A 199 -12.57 -2.49 2.42
CA SER A 199 -13.95 -2.70 2.00
C SER A 199 -14.93 -2.49 3.17
N LEU A 200 -14.58 -3.01 4.34
CA LEU A 200 -15.43 -2.91 5.53
C LEU A 200 -15.39 -1.52 6.16
N ALA A 201 -14.19 -0.97 6.36
CA ALA A 201 -14.03 0.35 6.94
C ALA A 201 -14.62 1.44 6.02
N GLY A 202 -14.43 1.32 4.70
CA GLY A 202 -15.00 2.24 3.71
C GLY A 202 -16.52 2.21 3.77
N SER A 203 -17.10 1.01 3.74
CA SER A 203 -18.55 0.85 3.83
C SER A 203 -19.14 1.36 5.14
N GLN A 204 -18.43 1.21 6.27
CA GLN A 204 -18.82 1.81 7.54
C GLN A 204 -18.83 3.33 7.48
N ALA A 205 -17.80 3.95 6.90
CA ALA A 205 -17.73 5.42 6.77
C ALA A 205 -18.88 5.96 5.90
N TYR A 206 -19.17 5.33 4.77
CA TYR A 206 -20.30 5.69 3.91
C TYR A 206 -21.66 5.45 4.59
N ALA A 207 -21.81 4.34 5.31
CA ALA A 207 -23.03 4.02 6.04
C ALA A 207 -23.31 5.04 7.17
N GLN A 208 -22.26 5.48 7.87
CA GLN A 208 -22.37 6.48 8.94
C GLN A 208 -22.76 7.85 8.39
N LEU A 209 -22.10 8.32 7.33
CA LEU A 209 -22.37 9.63 6.74
C LEU A 209 -23.78 9.71 6.14
N GLY A 210 -24.25 8.64 5.49
CA GLY A 210 -25.56 8.58 4.85
C GLY A 210 -26.68 8.00 5.71
N ASN A 211 -26.38 7.57 6.95
CA ASN A 211 -27.29 6.84 7.84
C ASN A 211 -27.96 5.61 7.17
N PHE A 212 -27.18 4.87 6.37
CA PHE A 212 -27.63 3.67 5.67
C PHE A 212 -27.30 2.39 6.45
N GLN A 213 -27.97 1.29 6.13
CA GLN A 213 -27.58 -0.01 6.67
C GLN A 213 -26.30 -0.52 5.99
N LEU A 214 -25.30 -0.88 6.81
CA LEU A 214 -23.98 -1.34 6.35
C LEU A 214 -24.04 -2.45 5.29
N LEU A 215 -25.02 -3.37 5.40
CA LEU A 215 -25.17 -4.52 4.50
C LEU A 215 -25.40 -4.12 3.03
N TYR A 216 -26.08 -2.99 2.78
CA TYR A 216 -26.32 -2.51 1.40
C TYR A 216 -25.15 -1.70 0.84
N VAL A 217 -24.33 -1.11 1.71
CA VAL A 217 -23.22 -0.25 1.30
C VAL A 217 -22.01 -1.08 0.86
N ILE A 218 -21.77 -2.24 1.49
CA ILE A 218 -20.64 -3.12 1.18
C ILE A 218 -20.59 -3.49 -0.32
N PRO A 219 -21.64 -4.07 -0.93
CA PRO A 219 -21.59 -4.44 -2.34
C PRO A 219 -21.34 -3.24 -3.25
N VAL A 220 -21.98 -2.11 -2.98
CA VAL A 220 -21.84 -0.90 -3.81
C VAL A 220 -20.41 -0.38 -3.74
N PHE A 221 -19.85 -0.24 -2.55
CA PHE A 221 -18.50 0.26 -2.35
C PHE A 221 -17.46 -0.67 -3.02
N THR A 222 -17.50 -1.98 -2.74
CA THR A 222 -16.51 -2.93 -3.26
C THR A 222 -16.55 -2.97 -4.79
N TRP A 223 -17.73 -3.15 -5.38
CA TRP A 223 -17.84 -3.35 -6.83
C TRP A 223 -17.57 -2.07 -7.64
N VAL A 224 -17.94 -0.90 -7.13
CA VAL A 224 -17.60 0.38 -7.78
C VAL A 224 -16.08 0.58 -7.77
N CYS A 225 -15.42 0.39 -6.63
CA CYS A 225 -13.97 0.52 -6.53
C CYS A 225 -13.24 -0.54 -7.40
N THR A 226 -13.69 -1.78 -7.39
CA THR A 226 -13.18 -2.85 -8.27
C THR A 226 -13.35 -2.49 -9.74
N PHE A 227 -14.52 -2.00 -10.15
CA PHE A 227 -14.76 -1.56 -11.53
C PHE A 227 -13.77 -0.48 -11.96
N ILE A 228 -13.53 0.51 -11.09
CA ILE A 228 -12.55 1.58 -11.34
C ILE A 228 -11.13 0.98 -11.52
N ILE A 229 -10.71 0.04 -10.67
CA ILE A 229 -9.39 -0.59 -10.75
C ILE A 229 -9.22 -1.42 -12.03
N ILE A 230 -10.26 -2.17 -12.43
CA ILE A 230 -10.20 -3.10 -13.57
C ILE A 230 -10.32 -2.35 -14.91
N PHE A 231 -11.24 -1.41 -15.04
CA PHE A 231 -11.54 -0.79 -16.33
C PHE A 231 -10.95 0.61 -16.52
N LEU A 232 -10.67 1.34 -15.44
CA LEU A 232 -10.23 2.74 -15.48
C LEU A 232 -8.75 2.92 -15.14
N GLN A 233 -7.89 1.89 -15.29
CA GLN A 233 -6.48 1.93 -14.87
C GLN A 233 -5.70 3.16 -15.39
N SER A 234 -5.92 3.54 -16.65
CA SER A 234 -5.29 4.72 -17.26
C SER A 234 -5.69 6.03 -16.59
N CYS A 235 -6.90 6.10 -16.03
CA CYS A 235 -7.42 7.24 -15.26
C CYS A 235 -7.10 7.14 -13.77
N VAL A 236 -6.90 5.94 -13.23
CA VAL A 236 -6.66 5.70 -11.80
C VAL A 236 -5.40 6.42 -11.32
N GLN A 237 -4.29 6.37 -12.05
CA GLN A 237 -3.03 6.98 -11.59
C GLN A 237 -3.09 8.51 -11.39
N PRO A 238 -3.53 9.33 -12.37
CA PRO A 238 -3.67 10.77 -12.17
C PRO A 238 -4.77 11.10 -11.14
N PHE A 239 -5.86 10.34 -11.14
CA PHE A 239 -6.97 10.53 -10.19
C PHE A 239 -6.56 10.25 -8.75
N VAL A 240 -5.82 9.16 -8.51
CA VAL A 240 -5.26 8.82 -7.19
C VAL A 240 -4.32 9.93 -6.71
N SER A 241 -3.50 10.53 -7.58
CA SER A 241 -2.63 11.63 -7.17
C SER A 241 -3.43 12.85 -6.67
N VAL A 242 -4.46 13.26 -7.42
CA VAL A 242 -5.32 14.40 -7.03
C VAL A 242 -6.09 14.11 -5.75
N LEU A 243 -6.72 12.94 -5.66
CA LEU A 243 -7.43 12.54 -4.45
C LEU A 243 -6.49 12.40 -3.26
N THR A 244 -5.23 12.02 -3.47
CA THR A 244 -4.27 11.93 -2.37
C THR A 244 -3.81 13.28 -1.88
N PHE A 245 -3.63 14.26 -2.77
CA PHE A 245 -3.42 15.64 -2.34
C PHE A 245 -4.60 16.12 -1.49
N CYS A 246 -5.83 15.92 -1.97
CA CYS A 246 -7.04 16.26 -1.23
C CYS A 246 -7.09 15.55 0.14
N LYS A 247 -6.83 14.24 0.18
CA LYS A 247 -6.73 13.42 1.39
C LYS A 247 -5.69 13.97 2.37
N GLY A 248 -4.49 14.31 1.90
CA GLY A 248 -3.40 14.83 2.74
C GLY A 248 -3.71 16.20 3.34
N THR A 249 -4.30 17.10 2.54
CA THR A 249 -4.75 18.42 3.02
C THR A 249 -5.90 18.28 4.02
N LEU A 250 -6.91 17.47 3.72
CA LEU A 250 -8.02 17.20 4.64
C LEU A 250 -7.55 16.57 5.94
N PHE A 251 -6.59 15.65 5.88
CA PHE A 251 -6.07 15.04 7.10
C PHE A 251 -5.33 16.04 7.98
N THR A 252 -4.47 16.86 7.39
CA THR A 252 -3.78 17.94 8.12
C THR A 252 -4.79 18.85 8.80
N ALA A 253 -5.87 19.22 8.11
CA ALA A 253 -6.96 20.00 8.69
C ALA A 253 -7.67 19.27 9.85
N CYS A 254 -7.96 17.97 9.71
CA CYS A 254 -8.54 17.14 10.77
C CYS A 254 -7.64 17.06 12.00
N VAL A 255 -6.32 16.89 11.81
CA VAL A 255 -5.34 16.83 12.90
C VAL A 255 -5.28 18.16 13.65
N LEU A 256 -5.21 19.29 12.94
CA LEU A 256 -5.21 20.62 13.56
C LEU A 256 -6.51 20.89 14.32
N ALA A 257 -7.66 20.53 13.73
CA ALA A 257 -8.97 20.69 14.37
C ALA A 257 -9.11 19.79 15.60
N ALA A 258 -8.66 18.53 15.53
CA ALA A 258 -8.68 17.61 16.66
C ALA A 258 -7.74 18.09 17.79
N MET A 259 -6.52 18.54 17.48
CA MET A 259 -5.63 19.12 18.50
C MET A 259 -6.25 20.36 19.16
N TYR A 260 -6.94 21.20 18.40
CA TYR A 260 -7.65 22.35 18.95
C TYR A 260 -8.71 21.93 19.97
N VAL A 261 -9.50 20.89 19.66
CA VAL A 261 -10.49 20.35 20.62
C VAL A 261 -9.81 19.67 21.81
N GLY A 262 -8.77 18.86 21.57
CA GLY A 262 -8.00 18.17 22.61
C GLY A 262 -7.47 19.12 23.68
N TYR A 263 -7.04 20.32 23.29
CA TYR A 263 -6.61 21.39 24.20
C TYR A 263 -7.69 21.82 25.21
N PHE A 264 -8.98 21.77 24.83
CA PHE A 264 -10.11 22.09 25.71
C PHE A 264 -10.56 20.91 26.56
N VAL A 265 -10.57 19.70 25.99
CA VAL A 265 -11.02 18.48 26.67
C VAL A 265 -10.05 18.04 27.76
N ARG A 266 -8.73 18.02 27.44
CA ARG A 266 -7.64 17.59 28.33
C ARG A 266 -7.89 16.24 29.01
N GLY A 267 -8.19 15.22 28.21
CA GLY A 267 -8.28 13.84 28.69
C GLY A 267 -6.96 13.38 29.33
N GLU A 268 -7.06 12.66 30.45
CA GLU A 268 -5.90 12.05 31.08
C GLU A 268 -5.39 10.85 30.25
N ILE A 269 -4.11 10.86 29.90
CA ILE A 269 -3.46 9.79 29.15
C ILE A 269 -2.75 8.87 30.15
N ALA A 270 -3.21 7.62 30.25
CA ALA A 270 -2.57 6.58 31.02
C ALA A 270 -1.47 5.90 30.18
N GLU A 271 -0.27 5.81 30.76
CA GLU A 271 0.92 5.22 30.14
C GLU A 271 1.23 3.85 30.75
N ASP A 272 1.38 2.81 29.92
CA ASP A 272 1.83 1.48 30.33
C ASP A 272 2.76 0.86 29.29
N ILE A 273 4.05 0.76 29.63
CA ILE A 273 5.09 0.20 28.77
C ILE A 273 4.89 -1.32 28.56
N ARG A 274 4.19 -2.02 29.45
CA ARG A 274 4.00 -3.48 29.33
C ARG A 274 3.18 -3.87 28.11
N SER A 275 2.31 -2.97 27.65
CA SER A 275 1.43 -3.17 26.51
C SER A 275 1.99 -2.56 25.22
N VAL A 276 3.31 -2.34 25.12
CA VAL A 276 3.97 -1.71 23.95
C VAL A 276 3.94 -2.57 22.68
N GLY A 277 3.67 -3.88 22.80
CA GLY A 277 3.69 -4.79 21.65
C GLY A 277 2.60 -4.52 20.62
N GLU A 278 1.38 -4.22 21.06
CA GLU A 278 0.24 -3.87 20.20
C GLU A 278 0.51 -2.62 19.33
N PRO A 279 0.91 -1.46 19.89
CA PRO A 279 1.26 -0.29 19.09
C PRO A 279 2.54 -0.48 18.27
N PHE A 280 3.45 -1.36 18.69
CA PHE A 280 4.64 -1.73 17.90
C PHE A 280 4.24 -2.47 16.62
N LEU A 281 3.47 -3.55 16.72
CA LEU A 281 2.99 -4.28 15.54
C LEU A 281 2.17 -3.39 14.63
N MET A 282 1.18 -2.69 15.18
CA MET A 282 0.33 -1.82 14.36
C MET A 282 1.13 -0.66 13.76
N GLY A 283 2.17 -0.18 14.45
CA GLY A 283 3.13 0.79 13.92
C GLY A 283 3.88 0.30 12.69
N THR A 284 4.31 -0.97 12.68
CA THR A 284 4.99 -1.58 11.52
C THR A 284 4.06 -1.71 10.31
N VAL A 285 2.80 -2.08 10.52
CA VAL A 285 1.78 -2.14 9.45
C VAL A 285 1.40 -0.74 8.96
N ALA A 286 1.28 0.22 9.88
CA ALA A 286 0.89 1.59 9.58
C ALA A 286 1.93 2.33 8.73
N LEU A 287 3.23 2.14 8.99
CA LEU A 287 4.32 2.70 8.18
C LEU A 287 4.75 1.78 7.03
N GLY A 288 4.27 0.54 7.04
CA GLY A 288 4.54 -0.53 6.08
C GLY A 288 3.91 -0.31 4.70
N GLY A 289 4.02 -1.32 3.84
CA GLY A 289 3.30 -1.37 2.56
C GLY A 289 3.87 -0.49 1.43
N VAL A 290 4.71 0.50 1.71
CA VAL A 290 5.33 1.36 0.67
C VAL A 290 6.09 0.53 -0.38
N VAL A 291 6.88 -0.44 0.07
CA VAL A 291 7.65 -1.34 -0.81
C VAL A 291 6.78 -2.09 -1.81
N ASN A 292 5.53 -2.37 -1.47
CA ASN A 292 4.59 -3.06 -2.35
C ASN A 292 4.05 -2.17 -3.49
N VAL A 293 4.15 -0.85 -3.33
CA VAL A 293 3.68 0.14 -4.31
C VAL A 293 4.86 0.71 -5.10
N MET A 294 6.08 0.66 -4.56
CA MET A 294 7.30 1.19 -5.18
C MET A 294 7.55 0.71 -6.62
N PRO A 295 7.42 -0.58 -7.00
CA PRO A 295 7.72 -1.00 -8.37
C PRO A 295 6.82 -0.32 -9.41
N MET A 296 5.53 -0.15 -9.07
CA MET A 296 4.57 0.57 -9.92
C MET A 296 4.95 2.05 -10.09
N ILE A 297 5.44 2.71 -9.04
CA ILE A 297 5.83 4.13 -9.10
C ILE A 297 7.17 4.30 -9.82
N PHE A 298 8.09 3.34 -9.66
CA PHE A 298 9.40 3.33 -10.30
C PHE A 298 9.32 3.34 -11.83
N THR A 299 8.19 2.88 -12.40
CA THR A 299 7.91 2.96 -13.84
C THR A 299 7.93 4.37 -14.44
N LYS A 300 7.82 5.40 -13.60
CA LYS A 300 7.75 6.80 -14.04
C LYS A 300 9.10 7.51 -14.09
N ILE A 301 10.17 6.86 -13.61
CA ILE A 301 11.49 7.46 -13.53
C ILE A 301 12.45 6.80 -14.52
N LYS A 302 13.42 7.57 -15.04
CA LYS A 302 14.53 7.01 -15.82
C LYS A 302 15.64 6.60 -14.86
N LEU A 303 16.43 5.60 -15.26
CA LEU A 303 17.55 5.09 -14.48
C LEU A 303 18.76 6.04 -14.55
N GLN A 304 18.64 7.21 -13.92
CA GLN A 304 19.68 8.23 -13.79
C GLN A 304 19.94 8.53 -12.31
N ALA A 305 21.20 8.75 -11.93
CA ALA A 305 21.58 8.90 -10.52
C ALA A 305 20.82 10.02 -9.79
N THR A 306 20.64 11.17 -10.45
CA THR A 306 19.87 12.31 -9.90
C THR A 306 18.40 11.98 -9.74
N GLN A 307 17.81 11.27 -10.71
CA GLN A 307 16.39 10.92 -10.67
C GLN A 307 16.07 9.86 -9.63
N VAL A 308 16.92 8.84 -9.52
CA VAL A 308 16.79 7.82 -8.46
C VAL A 308 16.95 8.44 -7.07
N LEU A 309 17.88 9.39 -6.91
CA LEU A 309 18.06 10.10 -5.65
C LEU A 309 16.81 10.92 -5.27
N GLN A 310 16.25 11.66 -6.22
CA GLN A 310 15.03 12.45 -6.03
C GLN A 310 13.81 11.56 -5.75
N TYR A 311 13.68 10.43 -6.46
CA TYR A 311 12.66 9.42 -6.21
C TYR A 311 12.74 8.88 -4.77
N ARG A 312 13.95 8.48 -4.35
CA ARG A 312 14.18 8.00 -2.98
C ARG A 312 13.85 9.06 -1.93
N GLN A 313 14.25 10.32 -2.16
CA GLN A 313 13.93 11.43 -1.28
C GLN A 313 12.43 11.70 -1.21
N ALA A 314 11.70 11.62 -2.33
CA ALA A 314 10.25 11.80 -2.36
C ALA A 314 9.51 10.74 -1.53
N ILE A 315 9.92 9.48 -1.61
CA ILE A 315 9.32 8.39 -0.82
C ILE A 315 9.63 8.55 0.68
N ILE A 316 10.90 8.85 1.02
CA ILE A 316 11.29 9.08 2.41
C ILE A 316 10.55 10.30 2.99
N ALA A 317 10.42 11.37 2.22
CA ALA A 317 9.66 12.56 2.61
C ALA A 317 8.18 12.23 2.84
N GLY A 318 7.55 11.46 1.94
CA GLY A 318 6.16 11.02 2.10
C GLY A 318 5.96 10.17 3.35
N THR A 319 6.89 9.24 3.61
CA THR A 319 6.91 8.41 4.81
C THR A 319 7.06 9.27 6.07
N PHE A 320 7.99 10.23 6.07
CA PHE A 320 8.22 11.15 7.17
C PHE A 320 7.01 12.03 7.47
N THR A 321 6.36 12.58 6.44
CA THR A 321 5.10 13.33 6.60
C THR A 321 4.02 12.46 7.26
N CYS A 322 3.85 11.21 6.80
CA CYS A 322 2.88 10.30 7.41
C CYS A 322 3.23 9.98 8.87
N THR A 323 4.51 9.79 9.19
CA THR A 323 4.95 9.57 10.57
C THR A 323 4.55 10.73 11.47
N ILE A 324 4.84 11.97 11.08
CA ILE A 324 4.46 13.16 11.85
C ILE A 324 2.95 13.24 12.03
N LEU A 325 2.18 13.12 10.94
CA LEU A 325 0.74 13.26 11.00
C LEU A 325 0.08 12.15 11.84
N ASN A 326 0.58 10.91 11.76
CA ASN A 326 0.09 9.81 12.60
C ASN A 326 0.39 10.02 14.09
N ILE A 327 1.58 10.54 14.44
CA ILE A 327 1.92 10.89 15.83
C ILE A 327 0.97 11.95 16.37
N LEU A 328 0.80 13.05 15.62
CA LEU A 328 -0.10 14.15 16.01
C LEU A 328 -1.55 13.70 16.10
N TRP A 329 -1.99 12.84 15.17
CA TRP A 329 -3.32 12.25 15.19
C TRP A 329 -3.56 11.40 16.44
N CYS A 330 -2.64 10.48 16.75
CA CYS A 330 -2.78 9.62 17.94
C CYS A 330 -2.80 10.45 19.23
N TYR A 331 -1.94 11.49 19.31
CA TYR A 331 -1.94 12.42 20.43
C TYR A 331 -3.30 13.12 20.58
N ALA A 332 -3.82 13.71 19.50
CA ALA A 332 -5.10 14.42 19.52
C ALA A 332 -6.28 13.51 19.88
N VAL A 333 -6.30 12.27 19.38
CA VAL A 333 -7.36 11.30 19.71
C VAL A 333 -7.32 10.91 21.18
N LEU A 334 -6.13 10.70 21.76
CA LEU A 334 -5.99 10.35 23.18
C LEU A 334 -6.40 11.49 24.13
N GLU A 335 -6.23 12.76 23.73
CA GLU A 335 -6.70 13.89 24.52
C GLU A 335 -8.23 14.04 24.53
N ILE A 336 -8.92 13.51 23.50
CA ILE A 336 -10.38 13.65 23.36
C ILE A 336 -11.12 12.40 23.84
N VAL A 337 -10.64 11.21 23.47
CA VAL A 337 -11.37 9.95 23.65
C VAL A 337 -10.80 9.19 24.86
N PRO A 338 -11.65 8.77 25.82
CA PRO A 338 -11.18 8.00 26.96
C PRO A 338 -10.63 6.63 26.54
N GLN A 339 -9.47 6.26 27.08
CA GLN A 339 -8.79 5.00 26.75
C GLN A 339 -9.56 3.77 27.24
N LYS A 340 -10.01 3.77 28.50
CA LYS A 340 -10.69 2.64 29.16
C LYS A 340 -12.17 2.91 29.36
N GLN A 341 -12.97 1.85 29.43
CA GLN A 341 -14.39 1.99 29.82
C GLN A 341 -14.49 2.47 31.27
N CYS A 342 -15.37 3.43 31.56
CA CYS A 342 -15.68 3.75 32.96
C CYS A 342 -16.43 2.59 33.60
N PHE A 343 -15.85 2.02 34.66
CA PHE A 343 -16.57 1.12 35.54
C PHE A 343 -17.35 1.93 36.57
N ILE A 344 -18.65 2.11 36.34
CA ILE A 344 -19.60 2.56 37.36
C ILE A 344 -19.92 1.35 38.27
N ASP A 345 -18.94 0.84 39.01
CA ASP A 345 -19.18 -0.21 40.01
C ASP A 345 -18.06 -0.28 41.06
N SER A 346 -17.59 0.88 41.53
CA SER A 346 -16.84 0.89 42.79
C SER A 346 -17.82 0.84 43.98
N PRO A 347 -17.68 -0.11 44.91
CA PRO A 347 -18.51 -0.17 46.13
C PRO A 347 -18.36 1.09 47.02
N ALA A 348 -17.38 1.96 46.74
CA ALA A 348 -17.25 3.28 47.35
C ALA A 348 -18.36 4.25 46.92
N SER A 349 -18.77 4.26 45.63
CA SER A 349 -19.85 5.12 45.14
C SER A 349 -21.24 4.65 45.60
N ARG A 350 -21.41 3.33 45.79
CA ARG A 350 -22.67 2.76 46.30
C ARG A 350 -22.91 3.11 47.78
N ARG A 351 -21.84 3.30 48.57
CA ARG A 351 -21.95 3.83 49.94
C ARG A 351 -22.24 5.33 49.97
N SER A 352 -21.73 6.12 49.03
CA SER A 352 -22.01 7.56 48.97
C SER A 352 -23.44 7.91 48.52
N LEU A 353 -24.13 7.01 47.79
CA LEU A 353 -25.52 7.20 47.37
C LEU A 353 -26.54 6.91 48.48
N LEU A 354 -26.13 6.24 49.56
CA LEU A 354 -27.01 5.94 50.70
C LEU A 354 -26.87 6.94 51.85
N THR A 355 -25.90 7.87 51.81
CA THR A 355 -25.61 8.76 52.94
C THR A 355 -25.51 10.26 52.64
N SER A 356 -25.73 10.73 51.41
CA SER A 356 -25.60 12.16 51.13
C SER A 356 -26.72 12.68 50.24
N ASN A 357 -27.43 13.70 50.74
CA ASN A 357 -28.25 14.60 49.94
C ASN A 357 -27.52 14.97 48.66
N VAL A 358 -28.07 14.51 47.54
CA VAL A 358 -27.53 14.68 46.20
C VAL A 358 -27.47 16.17 45.89
N THR A 359 -26.28 16.75 45.91
CA THR A 359 -26.00 17.99 45.19
C THR A 359 -25.82 17.64 43.72
N ASP A 360 -26.50 18.38 42.84
CA ASP A 360 -26.54 18.21 41.37
C ASP A 360 -25.16 18.10 40.68
N ASN A 361 -24.07 18.41 41.40
CA ASN A 361 -22.71 18.31 40.91
C ASN A 361 -22.20 16.86 40.78
N VAL A 362 -22.71 15.91 41.58
CA VAL A 362 -22.34 14.49 41.43
C VAL A 362 -23.04 13.87 40.22
N LEU A 363 -24.28 14.27 39.93
CA LEU A 363 -25.02 13.83 38.73
C LEU A 363 -24.32 14.29 37.44
N LYS A 364 -23.78 15.52 37.40
CA LYS A 364 -23.03 16.04 36.25
C LYS A 364 -21.70 15.33 36.00
N SER A 365 -20.99 14.90 37.05
CA SER A 365 -19.79 14.06 36.90
C SER A 365 -20.09 12.63 36.44
N GLN A 366 -21.35 12.20 36.56
CA GLN A 366 -21.79 10.83 36.31
C GLN A 366 -22.52 10.68 34.94
N GLU A 367 -23.02 11.78 34.36
CA GLU A 367 -23.58 11.84 32.99
C GLU A 367 -22.51 11.83 31.88
N SER A 368 -21.25 12.17 32.18
CA SER A 368 -20.19 12.33 31.17
C SER A 368 -19.46 11.05 30.78
N CYS A 369 -19.91 9.86 31.21
CA CYS A 369 -19.27 8.62 30.77
C CYS A 369 -20.22 7.72 29.97
N SER A 370 -20.20 7.92 28.65
CA SER A 370 -20.84 7.03 27.69
C SER A 370 -20.14 5.66 27.69
N ARG A 371 -20.87 4.63 28.13
CA ARG A 371 -20.41 3.22 28.21
C ARG A 371 -19.94 2.65 26.86
N ASN A 372 -20.27 3.30 25.75
CA ASN A 372 -19.98 2.86 24.38
C ASN A 372 -18.94 3.74 23.64
N SER A 373 -18.28 4.68 24.32
CA SER A 373 -17.44 5.68 23.63
C SER A 373 -15.98 5.68 24.10
N SER A 374 -15.41 4.51 24.43
CA SER A 374 -13.98 4.36 24.74
C SER A 374 -13.19 3.66 23.63
N LEU A 375 -11.87 3.88 23.60
CA LEU A 375 -10.97 3.22 22.63
C LEU A 375 -10.96 1.70 22.81
N GLN A 376 -10.92 1.20 24.05
CA GLN A 376 -11.01 -0.23 24.35
C GLN A 376 -12.33 -0.86 23.87
N TRP A 377 -13.44 -0.13 23.94
CA TRP A 377 -14.72 -0.61 23.42
C TRP A 377 -14.71 -0.69 21.89
N ALA A 378 -14.12 0.31 21.22
CA ALA A 378 -13.98 0.30 19.77
C ALA A 378 -13.12 -0.88 19.31
N GLU A 379 -12.02 -1.16 20.02
CA GLU A 379 -11.17 -2.33 19.78
C GLU A 379 -11.96 -3.64 19.88
N ALA A 380 -12.63 -3.85 21.01
CA ALA A 380 -13.40 -5.08 21.27
C ALA A 380 -14.53 -5.34 20.27
N ASN A 381 -14.97 -4.30 19.55
CA ASN A 381 -16.05 -4.39 18.56
C ASN A 381 -15.56 -4.42 17.11
N GLY A 382 -14.25 -4.32 16.87
CA GLY A 382 -13.66 -4.20 15.54
C GLY A 382 -14.08 -2.89 14.85
N GLN A 383 -14.08 -1.80 15.59
CA GLN A 383 -14.46 -0.47 15.11
C GLN A 383 -13.23 0.44 14.98
N ILE A 384 -13.26 1.34 13.99
CA ILE A 384 -12.21 2.33 13.78
C ILE A 384 -12.26 3.42 14.86
N SER A 385 -11.09 3.98 15.23
CA SER A 385 -10.93 5.00 16.28
C SER A 385 -11.77 6.27 16.08
N THR A 386 -12.14 6.57 14.83
CA THR A 386 -12.92 7.77 14.49
C THR A 386 -14.39 7.64 14.89
N ILE A 387 -14.91 6.44 15.12
CA ILE A 387 -16.30 6.24 15.57
C ILE A 387 -16.53 6.82 16.97
N PRO A 388 -15.82 6.38 18.02
CA PRO A 388 -16.01 6.96 19.35
C PRO A 388 -15.69 8.46 19.38
N LEU A 389 -14.68 8.90 18.62
CA LEU A 389 -14.33 10.31 18.50
C LEU A 389 -15.50 11.15 17.95
N THR A 390 -16.08 10.73 16.83
CA THR A 390 -17.18 11.48 16.19
C THR A 390 -18.46 11.44 17.01
N GLU A 391 -18.67 10.37 17.78
CA GLU A 391 -19.80 10.24 18.72
C GLU A 391 -19.68 11.21 19.90
N ILE A 392 -18.49 11.30 20.53
CA ILE A 392 -18.22 12.25 21.62
C ILE A 392 -18.37 13.69 21.13
N LEU A 393 -17.80 14.01 19.96
CA LEU A 393 -17.92 15.34 19.36
C LEU A 393 -19.38 15.72 19.02
N HIS A 394 -20.24 14.77 18.68
CA HIS A 394 -21.66 15.07 18.45
C HIS A 394 -22.47 15.23 19.74
N LYS A 395 -22.20 14.38 20.74
CA LYS A 395 -23.02 14.29 21.96
C LYS A 395 -22.58 15.23 23.07
N GLU A 396 -21.28 15.29 23.32
CA GLU A 396 -20.71 15.98 24.48
C GLU A 396 -20.19 17.38 24.10
N TYR A 397 -19.72 17.55 22.85
CA TYR A 397 -19.16 18.81 22.35
C TYR A 397 -19.84 19.30 21.08
N SER A 398 -21.16 19.50 21.12
CA SER A 398 -21.97 19.85 19.93
C SER A 398 -21.49 21.11 19.18
N GLU A 399 -20.79 22.03 19.85
CA GLU A 399 -20.13 23.18 19.22
C GLU A 399 -19.05 22.80 18.19
N PHE A 400 -18.50 21.59 18.31
CA PHE A 400 -17.49 21.01 17.43
C PHE A 400 -18.06 19.92 16.50
N ALA A 401 -19.39 19.79 16.37
CA ALA A 401 -20.01 18.77 15.52
C ALA A 401 -19.56 18.84 14.04
N TRP A 402 -19.21 20.04 13.55
CA TRP A 402 -18.64 20.22 12.21
C TRP A 402 -17.29 19.51 12.02
N ILE A 403 -16.49 19.37 13.08
CA ILE A 403 -15.22 18.63 13.07
C ILE A 403 -15.48 17.14 12.90
N ALA A 404 -16.52 16.61 13.54
CA ALA A 404 -16.91 15.22 13.37
C ALA A 404 -17.34 14.92 11.92
N VAL A 405 -18.10 15.81 11.28
CA VAL A 405 -18.44 15.68 9.85
C VAL A 405 -17.18 15.75 8.99
N LEU A 406 -16.26 16.68 9.27
CA LEU A 406 -14.98 16.79 8.57
C LEU A 406 -14.17 15.49 8.66
N ILE A 407 -14.06 14.90 9.84
CA ILE A 407 -13.37 13.62 10.08
C ILE A 407 -14.06 12.48 9.31
N GLN A 408 -15.40 12.40 9.31
CA GLN A 408 -16.13 11.36 8.58
C GLN A 408 -15.91 11.46 7.06
N VAL A 409 -16.02 12.67 6.49
CA VAL A 409 -15.74 12.92 5.06
C VAL A 409 -14.30 12.57 4.73
N PHE A 410 -13.36 12.95 5.59
CA PHE A 410 -11.95 12.60 5.42
C PHE A 410 -11.73 11.08 5.42
N VAL A 411 -12.28 10.34 6.38
CA VAL A 411 -12.16 8.87 6.46
C VAL A 411 -12.72 8.22 5.20
N MET A 412 -13.88 8.67 4.73
CA MET A 412 -14.53 8.18 3.50
C MET A 412 -13.61 8.34 2.27
N ILE A 413 -13.08 9.55 2.04
CA ILE A 413 -12.16 9.81 0.92
C ILE A 413 -10.86 9.03 1.10
N SER A 414 -10.31 9.03 2.32
CA SER A 414 -9.03 8.41 2.66
C SER A 414 -9.01 6.91 2.36
N ILE A 415 -10.05 6.18 2.78
CA ILE A 415 -10.17 4.73 2.57
C ILE A 415 -10.39 4.42 1.10
N THR A 416 -11.21 5.21 0.40
CA THR A 416 -11.44 5.03 -1.04
C THR A 416 -10.13 5.14 -1.81
N VAL A 417 -9.32 6.17 -1.52
CA VAL A 417 -8.00 6.34 -2.13
C VAL A 417 -7.06 5.18 -1.82
N SER A 418 -7.02 4.73 -0.56
CA SER A 418 -6.15 3.62 -0.17
C SER A 418 -6.58 2.29 -0.79
N PHE A 419 -7.89 2.03 -0.94
CA PHE A 419 -8.41 0.87 -1.66
C PHE A 419 -7.99 0.90 -3.14
N LEU A 420 -8.13 2.04 -3.81
CA LEU A 420 -7.73 2.19 -5.21
C LEU A 420 -6.22 2.00 -5.40
N THR A 421 -5.40 2.58 -4.52
CA THR A 421 -3.93 2.46 -4.57
C THR A 421 -3.46 1.02 -4.35
N MET A 422 -3.94 0.35 -3.29
CA MET A 422 -3.54 -1.04 -3.00
C MET A 422 -4.12 -2.02 -4.02
N GLY A 423 -5.33 -1.75 -4.53
CA GLY A 423 -5.92 -2.55 -5.60
C GLY A 423 -5.19 -2.41 -6.94
N ALA A 424 -4.70 -1.21 -7.27
CA ALA A 424 -3.85 -0.98 -8.44
C ALA A 424 -2.48 -1.69 -8.30
N ALA A 425 -1.89 -1.68 -7.11
CA ALA A 425 -0.65 -2.41 -6.82
C ALA A 425 -0.84 -3.93 -6.92
N LEU A 426 -1.92 -4.48 -6.35
CA LEU A 426 -2.30 -5.89 -6.51
C LEU A 426 -2.47 -6.26 -7.99
N ARG A 427 -3.17 -5.44 -8.75
CA ARG A 427 -3.29 -5.64 -10.20
C ARG A 427 -1.93 -5.70 -10.90
N HIS A 428 -1.05 -4.74 -10.61
CA HIS A 428 0.29 -4.71 -11.20
C HIS A 428 1.12 -5.95 -10.84
N MET A 429 0.98 -6.47 -9.61
CA MET A 429 1.59 -7.73 -9.21
C MET A 429 0.99 -8.92 -9.97
N MET A 430 -0.34 -9.01 -10.05
CA MET A 430 -1.02 -10.10 -10.74
C MET A 430 -0.74 -10.10 -12.24
N ASP A 431 -0.62 -8.93 -12.87
CA ASP A 431 -0.26 -8.81 -14.28
C ASP A 431 1.11 -9.46 -14.53
N GLY A 432 2.11 -9.19 -13.68
CA GLY A 432 3.43 -9.83 -13.74
C GLY A 432 3.38 -11.34 -13.49
N TRP A 433 2.60 -11.78 -12.50
CA TRP A 433 2.42 -13.20 -12.20
C TRP A 433 1.75 -13.97 -13.35
N PHE A 434 0.70 -13.40 -13.94
CA PHE A 434 0.06 -13.99 -15.12
C PHE A 434 1.01 -14.01 -16.32
N ASP A 435 1.80 -12.95 -16.51
CA ASP A 435 2.74 -12.89 -17.63
C ASP A 435 3.81 -13.99 -17.57
N SER A 436 4.25 -14.39 -16.37
CA SER A 436 5.15 -15.54 -16.15
C SER A 436 4.54 -16.89 -16.54
N PHE A 437 3.22 -17.08 -16.41
CA PHE A 437 2.58 -18.32 -16.90
C PHE A 437 2.45 -18.38 -18.42
N PHE A 438 2.39 -17.22 -19.08
CA PHE A 438 2.22 -17.13 -20.53
C PHE A 438 3.53 -16.91 -21.29
N THR A 439 4.67 -16.75 -20.60
CA THR A 439 6.01 -16.86 -21.20
C THR A 439 6.33 -18.31 -21.51
N VAL A 440 5.64 -18.85 -22.51
CA VAL A 440 6.09 -20.06 -23.21
C VAL A 440 7.53 -19.81 -23.67
N PRO A 441 8.50 -20.70 -23.40
CA PRO A 441 9.84 -20.55 -23.93
C PRO A 441 9.73 -20.43 -25.46
N LYS A 442 10.14 -19.28 -26.01
CA LYS A 442 10.21 -18.98 -27.44
C LYS A 442 11.26 -19.87 -28.14
N LYS A 443 11.12 -21.18 -28.05
CA LYS A 443 12.03 -22.12 -28.69
C LYS A 443 11.47 -22.79 -29.94
N ASN A 444 10.22 -22.55 -30.35
CA ASN A 444 9.66 -23.10 -31.59
C ASN A 444 8.42 -22.32 -32.11
N TRP A 445 8.51 -21.00 -32.29
CA TRP A 445 7.48 -20.26 -33.03
C TRP A 445 8.07 -19.58 -34.27
N GLN A 446 8.57 -20.42 -35.19
CA GLN A 446 8.33 -20.15 -36.61
C GLN A 446 6.89 -20.59 -36.89
N GLN A 447 5.94 -19.68 -36.70
CA GLN A 447 4.64 -19.83 -37.33
C GLN A 447 4.36 -18.54 -38.09
N GLY A 448 4.58 -18.65 -39.39
CA GLY A 448 4.51 -17.54 -40.33
C GLY A 448 3.16 -16.85 -40.31
N ASN A 449 3.22 -15.53 -40.42
CA ASN A 449 2.52 -14.74 -41.43
C ASN A 449 1.00 -14.96 -41.62
N LEU A 450 0.26 -15.39 -40.59
CA LEU A 450 -1.19 -15.58 -40.73
C LEU A 450 -2.00 -15.17 -39.50
N GLU A 451 -1.74 -13.98 -38.94
CA GLU A 451 -2.69 -13.33 -38.04
C GLU A 451 -2.64 -11.81 -38.19
N LYS A 452 -2.85 -11.35 -39.44
CA LYS A 452 -3.31 -9.99 -39.71
C LYS A 452 -4.82 -10.07 -39.92
N ASN A 453 -5.58 -9.44 -39.02
CA ASN A 453 -7.03 -9.25 -39.01
C ASN A 453 -7.84 -10.19 -38.09
N ARG A 454 -7.92 -9.83 -36.82
CA ARG A 454 -9.20 -9.81 -36.07
C ARG A 454 -9.11 -8.84 -34.90
N CYS A 455 -10.13 -8.00 -34.77
CA CYS A 455 -10.47 -7.29 -33.53
C CYS A 455 -10.93 -8.34 -32.51
N GLY A 456 -9.99 -9.05 -31.91
CA GLY A 456 -10.22 -10.08 -30.90
C GLY A 456 -9.55 -9.64 -29.61
N ILE A 457 -10.33 -9.47 -28.55
CA ILE A 457 -9.79 -9.36 -27.20
C ILE A 457 -8.87 -10.57 -27.00
N SER A 458 -7.59 -10.34 -26.73
CA SER A 458 -6.64 -11.46 -26.61
C SER A 458 -7.07 -12.36 -25.44
N LEU A 459 -7.04 -13.67 -25.65
CA LEU A 459 -7.38 -14.66 -24.61
C LEU A 459 -6.60 -14.39 -23.30
N ARG A 460 -5.35 -13.90 -23.44
CA ARG A 460 -4.50 -13.43 -22.33
C ARG A 460 -5.14 -12.28 -21.55
N SER A 461 -5.68 -11.27 -22.24
CA SER A 461 -6.38 -10.17 -21.58
C SER A 461 -7.63 -10.64 -20.86
N VAL A 462 -8.39 -11.59 -21.45
CA VAL A 462 -9.59 -12.16 -20.79
C VAL A 462 -9.20 -12.91 -19.52
N ILE A 463 -8.18 -13.78 -19.57
CA ILE A 463 -7.73 -14.56 -18.40
C ILE A 463 -7.25 -13.63 -17.28
N LYS A 464 -6.47 -12.59 -17.60
CA LYS A 464 -6.05 -11.58 -16.62
C LYS A 464 -7.24 -10.91 -15.95
N THR A 465 -8.23 -10.44 -16.72
CA THR A 465 -9.44 -9.81 -16.19
C THR A 465 -10.26 -10.77 -15.33
N VAL A 466 -10.45 -12.02 -15.77
CA VAL A 466 -11.18 -13.04 -15.01
C VAL A 466 -10.46 -13.37 -13.69
N GLY A 467 -9.14 -13.55 -13.73
CA GLY A 467 -8.34 -13.78 -12.52
C GLY A 467 -8.46 -12.63 -11.52
N LEU A 468 -8.41 -11.40 -12.00
CA LEU A 468 -8.59 -10.21 -11.16
C LEU A 468 -10.01 -10.13 -10.56
N LEU A 469 -11.04 -10.43 -11.36
CA LEU A 469 -12.43 -10.52 -10.89
C LEU A 469 -12.63 -11.62 -9.83
N LEU A 470 -11.94 -12.76 -9.94
CA LEU A 470 -11.98 -13.81 -8.93
C LEU A 470 -11.39 -13.35 -7.61
N VAL A 471 -10.25 -12.65 -7.65
CA VAL A 471 -9.61 -12.12 -6.43
C VAL A 471 -10.48 -11.05 -5.76
N PHE A 472 -11.02 -10.09 -6.51
CA PHE A 472 -11.94 -9.10 -5.94
C PHE A 472 -13.29 -9.71 -5.52
N GLY A 473 -13.76 -10.75 -6.22
CA GLY A 473 -14.93 -11.54 -5.85
C GLY A 473 -14.73 -12.27 -4.51
N PHE A 474 -13.52 -12.76 -4.26
CA PHE A 474 -13.14 -13.31 -2.95
C PHE A 474 -13.16 -12.23 -1.85
N VAL A 475 -12.54 -11.06 -2.10
CA VAL A 475 -12.58 -9.91 -1.18
C VAL A 475 -14.02 -9.55 -0.80
N PHE A 476 -14.91 -9.45 -1.80
CA PHE A 476 -16.34 -9.18 -1.58
C PHE A 476 -17.04 -10.27 -0.77
N THR A 477 -16.85 -11.53 -1.14
CA THR A 477 -17.50 -12.68 -0.48
C THR A 477 -17.14 -12.73 0.99
N VAL A 478 -15.86 -12.57 1.30
CA VAL A 478 -15.36 -12.53 2.67
C VAL A 478 -15.96 -11.36 3.46
N ALA A 479 -15.98 -10.16 2.87
CA ALA A 479 -16.55 -8.97 3.50
C ALA A 479 -18.05 -9.15 3.85
N MET A 480 -18.78 -9.98 3.11
CA MET A 480 -20.21 -10.23 3.34
C MET A 480 -20.51 -11.34 4.36
N ILE A 481 -19.66 -12.37 4.50
CA ILE A 481 -19.97 -13.57 5.31
C ILE A 481 -19.76 -13.33 6.82
N ASN A 482 -18.57 -12.91 7.23
CA ASN A 482 -18.27 -12.68 8.65
C ASN A 482 -17.19 -11.59 8.80
N PRO A 483 -17.60 -10.31 8.80
CA PRO A 483 -16.68 -9.20 8.74
C PRO A 483 -15.84 -9.00 10.02
N LYS A 484 -16.25 -9.56 11.17
CA LYS A 484 -15.57 -9.30 12.44
C LYS A 484 -14.45 -10.31 12.73
N GLY A 485 -14.78 -11.61 12.75
CA GLY A 485 -13.80 -12.64 13.10
C GLY A 485 -12.72 -12.82 12.02
N PHE A 486 -13.08 -12.65 10.75
CA PHE A 486 -12.13 -12.82 9.66
C PHE A 486 -11.15 -11.64 9.55
N VAL A 487 -11.58 -10.42 9.86
CA VAL A 487 -10.71 -9.23 9.85
C VAL A 487 -9.66 -9.29 10.95
N THR A 488 -10.01 -9.71 12.17
CA THR A 488 -9.01 -9.81 13.26
C THR A 488 -7.92 -10.83 12.93
N ILE A 489 -8.28 -11.97 12.33
CA ILE A 489 -7.31 -12.99 11.90
C ILE A 489 -6.42 -12.45 10.76
N LEU A 490 -7.04 -11.72 9.83
CA LEU A 490 -6.37 -11.13 8.69
C LEU A 490 -5.45 -9.96 9.05
N GLU A 491 -5.79 -9.15 10.05
CA GLU A 491 -4.94 -8.09 10.57
C GLU A 491 -3.63 -8.65 11.12
N ASN A 492 -3.72 -9.71 11.93
CA ASN A 492 -2.54 -10.40 12.46
C ASN A 492 -1.73 -11.09 11.34
N ALA A 493 -2.40 -11.68 10.35
CA ALA A 493 -1.72 -12.24 9.18
C ALA A 493 -1.04 -11.16 8.31
N THR A 494 -1.64 -9.98 8.19
CA THR A 494 -1.09 -8.86 7.42
C THR A 494 0.16 -8.31 8.10
N SER A 495 0.11 -8.12 9.42
CA SER A 495 1.26 -7.73 10.24
C SER A 495 2.40 -8.73 10.07
N PHE A 496 2.11 -10.01 10.26
CA PHE A 496 3.08 -11.08 10.09
C PHE A 496 3.74 -11.06 8.71
N ILE A 497 2.94 -10.95 7.64
CA ILE A 497 3.45 -10.96 6.27
C ILE A 497 4.26 -9.72 5.95
N MET A 498 3.79 -8.52 6.32
CA MET A 498 4.53 -7.27 6.07
C MET A 498 5.88 -7.24 6.79
N ASN A 499 5.92 -7.75 8.02
CA ASN A 499 7.14 -7.84 8.80
C ASN A 499 8.09 -8.90 8.23
N LEU A 500 7.56 -10.04 7.77
CA LEU A 500 8.36 -11.07 7.08
C LEU A 500 8.90 -10.58 5.73
N GLU A 501 8.10 -9.85 4.96
CA GLU A 501 8.50 -9.19 3.72
C GLU A 501 9.68 -8.25 3.96
N SER A 502 9.49 -7.27 4.83
CA SER A 502 10.46 -6.20 5.09
C SER A 502 11.72 -6.70 5.78
N GLY A 503 11.58 -7.67 6.71
CA GLY A 503 12.68 -8.20 7.51
C GLY A 503 13.47 -9.33 6.85
N VAL A 504 12.80 -10.23 6.12
CA VAL A 504 13.43 -11.46 5.59
C VAL A 504 13.54 -11.40 4.08
N PHE A 505 12.43 -11.25 3.36
CA PHE A 505 12.45 -11.35 1.90
C PHE A 505 13.26 -10.24 1.24
N VAL A 506 13.05 -8.97 1.63
CA VAL A 506 13.82 -7.83 1.08
C VAL A 506 15.32 -8.00 1.33
N VAL A 507 15.72 -8.49 2.50
CA VAL A 507 17.14 -8.65 2.84
C VAL A 507 17.77 -9.84 2.11
N ILE A 508 17.03 -10.93 1.90
CA ILE A 508 17.47 -12.04 1.04
C ILE A 508 17.65 -11.55 -0.40
N MET A 509 16.68 -10.80 -0.93
CA MET A 509 16.76 -10.21 -2.27
C MET A 509 17.98 -9.29 -2.38
N LEU A 510 18.23 -8.43 -1.38
CA LEU A 510 19.40 -7.54 -1.34
C LEU A 510 20.72 -8.33 -1.37
N ASN A 511 20.84 -9.39 -0.56
CA ASN A 511 22.04 -10.24 -0.55
C ASN A 511 22.25 -10.93 -1.90
N ARG A 512 21.18 -11.40 -2.53
CA ARG A 512 21.22 -12.02 -3.87
C ARG A 512 21.58 -10.99 -4.95
N ALA A 513 21.08 -9.76 -4.86
CA ALA A 513 21.41 -8.68 -5.78
C ALA A 513 22.89 -8.25 -5.74
N HIS A 514 23.57 -8.45 -4.60
CA HIS A 514 25.01 -8.25 -4.45
C HIS A 514 25.86 -9.52 -4.65
N ALA A 515 25.24 -10.66 -4.98
CA ALA A 515 25.98 -11.90 -5.24
C ALA A 515 26.89 -11.75 -6.48
N GLN A 516 27.90 -12.61 -6.58
CA GLN A 516 28.89 -12.57 -7.67
C GLN A 516 28.24 -12.54 -9.07
N LYS A 517 27.12 -13.26 -9.25
CA LYS A 517 26.34 -13.30 -10.50
C LYS A 517 26.01 -11.90 -11.03
N TYR A 518 25.65 -10.95 -10.16
CA TYR A 518 25.19 -9.61 -10.55
C TYR A 518 26.18 -8.49 -10.14
N ARG A 519 27.37 -8.86 -9.68
CA ARG A 519 28.38 -7.90 -9.18
C ARG A 519 28.96 -7.02 -10.28
N HIS A 520 28.99 -7.54 -11.52
CA HIS A 520 29.49 -6.83 -12.70
C HIS A 520 28.55 -5.71 -13.17
N LEU A 521 27.26 -5.80 -12.83
CA LEU A 521 26.25 -4.80 -13.20
C LEU A 521 26.30 -3.61 -12.23
N GLY A 522 26.82 -2.48 -12.71
CA GLY A 522 26.82 -1.23 -11.98
C GLY A 522 25.42 -0.60 -11.93
N VAL A 523 25.06 -0.02 -10.78
CA VAL A 523 23.84 0.78 -10.61
C VAL A 523 24.18 2.26 -10.43
N PRO A 524 23.30 3.20 -10.82
CA PRO A 524 23.58 4.63 -10.73
C PRO A 524 23.81 5.13 -9.29
N VAL A 525 23.04 4.62 -8.32
CA VAL A 525 23.13 5.02 -6.92
C VAL A 525 23.35 3.78 -6.05
N PRO A 526 24.61 3.31 -5.91
CA PRO A 526 24.91 2.14 -5.08
C PRO A 526 24.76 2.45 -3.60
N LEU A 527 24.44 1.44 -2.80
CA LEU A 527 24.45 1.57 -1.34
C LEU A 527 25.86 1.83 -0.79
N SER A 528 25.92 2.70 0.23
CA SER A 528 27.14 2.86 1.01
C SER A 528 27.39 1.61 1.87
N ARG A 529 28.68 1.33 2.15
CA ARG A 529 29.06 0.17 2.97
C ARG A 529 28.41 0.19 4.36
N PHE A 530 28.26 1.39 4.95
CA PHE A 530 27.59 1.56 6.23
C PHE A 530 26.13 1.14 6.19
N LEU A 531 25.37 1.58 5.18
CA LEU A 531 23.96 1.21 5.01
C LEU A 531 23.78 -0.30 4.82
N ILE A 532 24.74 -0.99 4.18
CA ILE A 532 24.73 -2.45 4.03
C ILE A 532 24.85 -3.15 5.39
N TYR A 533 25.67 -2.64 6.31
CA TYR A 533 25.78 -3.23 7.66
C TYR A 533 24.52 -2.99 8.51
N LEU A 534 23.79 -1.91 8.27
CA LEU A 534 22.51 -1.65 8.95
C LEU A 534 21.40 -2.66 8.60
N LYS A 535 21.62 -3.58 7.65
CA LYS A 535 20.63 -4.63 7.37
C LYS A 535 20.41 -5.54 8.57
N TYR A 536 21.46 -5.82 9.36
CA TYR A 536 21.35 -6.73 10.52
C TYR A 536 20.42 -6.20 11.62
N PRO A 537 20.53 -4.94 12.09
CA PRO A 537 19.57 -4.41 13.04
C PRO A 537 18.16 -4.28 12.45
N VAL A 538 18.01 -4.04 11.13
CA VAL A 538 16.70 -4.03 10.46
C VAL A 538 16.05 -5.43 10.49
N VAL A 539 16.79 -6.48 10.13
CA VAL A 539 16.32 -7.86 10.23
C VAL A 539 15.90 -8.17 11.66
N LEU A 540 16.73 -7.82 12.64
CA LEU A 540 16.42 -8.05 14.04
C LEU A 540 15.13 -7.35 14.48
N TYR A 541 14.95 -6.08 14.10
CA TYR A 541 13.74 -5.30 14.41
C TYR A 541 12.47 -5.99 13.88
N PHE A 542 12.44 -6.36 12.60
CA PHE A 542 11.27 -7.00 12.00
C PHE A 542 11.08 -8.45 12.47
N LEU A 543 12.15 -9.19 12.79
CA LEU A 543 12.02 -10.53 13.38
C LEU A 543 11.46 -10.49 14.80
N ILE A 544 11.73 -9.43 15.58
CA ILE A 544 11.07 -9.22 16.87
C ILE A 544 9.57 -9.01 16.67
N ALA A 545 9.16 -8.23 15.66
CA ALA A 545 7.74 -8.05 15.29
C ALA A 545 7.09 -9.39 14.89
N VAL A 546 7.72 -10.15 13.99
CA VAL A 546 7.25 -11.49 13.61
C VAL A 546 7.15 -12.42 14.82
N GLY A 547 8.13 -12.39 15.72
CA GLY A 547 8.10 -13.18 16.95
C GLY A 547 6.92 -12.82 17.85
N TYR A 548 6.61 -11.53 17.96
CA TYR A 548 5.46 -11.05 18.73
C TYR A 548 4.13 -11.47 18.06
N ASP A 549 3.99 -11.31 16.73
CA ASP A 549 2.82 -11.81 15.97
C ASP A 549 2.58 -13.30 16.24
N VAL A 550 3.64 -14.12 16.24
CA VAL A 550 3.54 -15.56 16.52
C VAL A 550 3.06 -15.82 17.94
N VAL A 551 3.59 -15.10 18.94
CA VAL A 551 3.15 -15.24 20.34
C VAL A 551 1.68 -14.85 20.48
N GLU A 552 1.25 -13.76 19.83
CA GLU A 552 -0.13 -13.29 19.87
C GLU A 552 -1.10 -14.30 19.22
N ILE A 553 -0.74 -14.83 18.05
CA ILE A 553 -1.51 -15.87 17.35
C ILE A 553 -1.62 -17.14 18.21
N ILE A 554 -0.52 -17.58 18.83
CA ILE A 554 -0.53 -18.74 19.73
C ILE A 554 -1.42 -18.47 20.94
N HIS A 555 -1.29 -17.30 21.57
CA HIS A 555 -2.08 -16.91 22.73
C HIS A 555 -3.58 -16.90 22.41
N HIS A 556 -3.95 -16.35 21.26
CA HIS A 556 -5.34 -16.32 20.79
C HIS A 556 -5.87 -17.72 20.45
N SER A 557 -5.04 -18.58 19.84
CA SER A 557 -5.38 -19.98 19.55
C SER A 557 -5.60 -20.80 20.83
N LEU A 558 -4.76 -20.60 21.85
CA LEU A 558 -4.88 -21.28 23.14
C LEU A 558 -6.10 -20.82 23.96
N HIS A 559 -6.42 -19.52 23.95
CA HIS A 559 -7.57 -18.98 24.68
C HIS A 559 -8.92 -19.16 23.98
N SER A 560 -8.95 -19.29 22.65
CA SER A 560 -10.19 -19.57 21.92
C SER A 560 -10.70 -21.00 22.19
N GLN A 561 -9.84 -21.95 22.57
CA GLN A 561 -10.26 -23.30 22.98
C GLN A 561 -10.93 -23.35 24.36
N THR A 562 -10.67 -22.41 25.26
CA THR A 562 -11.25 -22.40 26.62
C THR A 562 -12.63 -21.73 26.70
N PHE A 563 -13.03 -20.93 25.69
CA PHE A 563 -14.30 -20.18 25.72
C PHE A 563 -15.53 -20.94 25.21
N ASP A 564 -15.37 -22.11 24.58
CA ASP A 564 -16.50 -22.94 24.11
C ASP A 564 -17.04 -23.94 25.16
N VAL A 565 -16.40 -24.10 26.33
CA VAL A 565 -16.82 -25.07 27.36
C VAL A 565 -17.61 -24.43 28.52
N HIS A 566 -17.66 -23.10 28.66
CA HIS A 566 -18.27 -22.44 29.82
C HIS A 566 -19.24 -21.28 29.54
N ARG A 567 -19.84 -21.18 28.35
CA ARG A 567 -21.06 -20.36 28.19
C ARG A 567 -22.31 -21.14 28.58
N LEU A 568 -22.61 -21.18 29.89
CA LEU A 568 -24.02 -21.11 30.28
C LEU A 568 -24.58 -19.76 29.81
N PRO A 569 -25.79 -19.71 29.22
CA PRO A 569 -26.41 -18.44 28.87
C PRO A 569 -26.58 -17.59 30.14
N PRO A 570 -26.40 -16.26 30.06
CA PRO A 570 -26.65 -15.40 31.21
C PRO A 570 -28.11 -15.57 31.64
N LEU A 571 -28.31 -15.92 32.91
CA LEU A 571 -29.60 -15.92 33.60
C LEU A 571 -30.15 -14.48 33.63
N ARG A 572 -30.69 -14.05 32.50
CA ARG A 572 -31.54 -12.87 32.40
C ARG A 572 -32.96 -13.37 32.69
N ASN A 573 -33.31 -13.45 33.97
CA ASN A 573 -34.68 -13.39 34.53
C ASN A 573 -34.65 -13.77 36.03
N ALA A 574 -34.28 -12.81 36.88
CA ALA A 574 -34.60 -12.86 38.32
C ALA A 574 -35.37 -11.62 38.80
N GLN A 575 -35.82 -10.76 37.88
CA GLN A 575 -36.60 -9.54 38.21
C GLN A 575 -38.02 -9.53 37.62
N ASN A 576 -38.41 -10.55 36.84
CA ASN A 576 -39.76 -10.60 36.23
C ASN A 576 -40.71 -11.64 36.89
N LEU A 577 -40.36 -12.18 38.06
CA LEU A 577 -41.25 -13.13 38.77
C LEU A 577 -42.21 -12.45 39.77
N SER A 578 -42.17 -11.11 39.93
CA SER A 578 -43.06 -10.37 40.83
C SER A 578 -44.10 -9.49 40.12
N GLU A 579 -44.09 -9.39 38.79
CA GLU A 579 -45.04 -8.52 38.03
C GLU A 579 -46.01 -9.29 37.12
N SER A 580 -46.12 -10.63 37.25
CA SER A 580 -47.09 -11.42 36.47
C SER A 580 -48.48 -11.56 37.12
N ILE A 581 -48.75 -10.86 38.22
CA ILE A 581 -50.08 -10.76 38.83
C ILE A 581 -50.49 -9.29 38.80
N ASN A 582 -51.04 -8.85 37.66
CA ASN A 582 -51.96 -7.72 37.47
C ASN A 582 -51.64 -6.98 36.17
N ALA A 583 -52.38 -7.32 35.11
CA ALA A 583 -52.96 -6.41 34.11
C ALA A 583 -53.10 -7.12 32.77
N SER A 584 -54.24 -7.76 32.60
CA SER A 584 -54.80 -8.10 31.29
C SER A 584 -55.35 -6.80 30.69
N GLY A 585 -54.93 -6.42 29.48
CA GLY A 585 -55.66 -5.41 28.70
C GLY A 585 -54.84 -4.55 27.73
N LEU A 586 -55.16 -4.72 26.44
CA LEU A 586 -55.11 -3.73 25.35
C LEU A 586 -53.79 -3.48 24.58
N LEU A 587 -53.73 -4.15 23.42
CA LEU A 587 -53.08 -3.81 22.15
C LEU A 587 -52.64 -2.33 21.93
N HIS A 588 -51.35 -2.13 21.68
CA HIS A 588 -50.87 -1.20 20.65
C HIS A 588 -49.57 -1.71 20.02
N LEU A 589 -49.64 -2.07 18.73
CA LEU A 589 -48.53 -2.54 17.91
C LEU A 589 -47.62 -1.38 17.51
N THR A 590 -46.36 -1.40 17.94
CA THR A 590 -45.26 -0.72 17.25
C THR A 590 -44.12 -1.70 16.98
N HIS A 591 -43.74 -1.72 15.72
CA HIS A 591 -43.05 -2.79 15.02
C HIS A 591 -41.53 -2.63 15.19
N ASN A 592 -40.88 -3.45 16.02
CA ASN A 592 -39.43 -3.43 16.21
C ASN A 592 -38.83 -4.76 15.70
N ARG A 593 -38.55 -4.85 14.39
CA ARG A 593 -37.82 -5.98 13.79
C ARG A 593 -36.31 -5.69 13.82
N ARG A 594 -35.66 -6.04 14.93
CA ARG A 594 -34.20 -6.24 15.03
C ARG A 594 -33.89 -7.73 14.79
N TRP A 595 -33.03 -7.99 13.82
CA TRP A 595 -32.17 -9.16 13.63
C TRP A 595 -32.76 -10.55 13.92
N ARG A 596 -33.24 -11.22 12.86
CA ARG A 596 -33.46 -12.68 12.85
C ARG A 596 -32.96 -13.25 11.53
N VAL A 597 -31.65 -13.50 11.42
CA VAL A 597 -31.03 -14.37 10.40
C VAL A 597 -29.95 -15.21 11.08
N TYR A 598 -30.40 -16.10 11.95
CA TYR A 598 -29.69 -17.30 12.42
C TYR A 598 -30.81 -18.25 12.85
N ASN A 599 -31.36 -19.00 11.89
CA ASN A 599 -32.18 -20.22 12.08
C ASN A 599 -32.73 -20.71 10.72
N PHE A 600 -31.87 -20.96 9.74
CA PHE A 600 -32.30 -21.66 8.51
C PHE A 600 -31.38 -22.83 8.09
N ILE A 601 -30.47 -23.29 8.94
CA ILE A 601 -29.63 -24.48 8.62
C ILE A 601 -29.61 -25.46 9.82
N ASN A 602 -30.76 -25.73 10.44
CA ASN A 602 -30.86 -26.84 11.40
C ASN A 602 -32.27 -27.44 11.55
N SER A 603 -33.07 -27.44 10.48
CA SER A 603 -34.33 -28.20 10.47
C SER A 603 -34.58 -28.88 9.12
N THR A 604 -33.67 -29.78 8.76
CA THR A 604 -33.97 -30.94 7.91
C THR A 604 -33.31 -32.14 8.57
N ASN A 605 -33.98 -32.64 9.61
CA ASN A 605 -34.09 -34.04 10.03
C ASN A 605 -35.19 -34.14 11.08
#